data_AF-A0A3S0RW10-F1
#
_entry.id   AF-A0A3S0RW10-F1
#
_cell.length_a   1.000
_cell.length_b   1.000
_cell.length_c   1.000
_cell.angle_alpha   90.00
_cell.angle_beta   90.00
_cell.angle_gamma   90.00
#
_symmetry.space_group_name_H-M   'P 1'
#
loop_
_entity.id
_entity.type
_entity.pdbx_description
1 polymer ?
#
loop_
_entity_poly.entity_id
_entity_poly.type
_entity_poly.pdbx_seq_one_letter_code
_entity_poly.pdbx_strand_id
1 'polypeptide(L)'
;MLIFPFVRRGILILAILCAVNCSAPAQTVAHRPVVDPFRGQTTVPVDALELDKAAPYTTMCVRSCDGFYFPLHQNERPQNFQRDAQACASACGPEATLFYFPSFAGNPGTMINLAGQRYADEPHAFEFKRAMVRGCACKPAPWSREAAARHQKYSIEAAQRSRLEAARAGKARGAISAATIRNYFASEARSQKAVR
;
A
#
# COMPACT_ATOMS: atom_id res chain seq x y z
N MET A 1 38.20 -42.70 23.82
CA MET A 1 38.88 -43.08 22.55
C MET A 1 37.79 -43.08 21.48
N LEU A 2 37.69 -42.11 20.58
CA LEU A 2 38.65 -41.80 19.52
C LEU A 2 38.81 -40.30 19.31
N ILE A 3 40.06 -39.92 19.07
CA ILE A 3 40.57 -38.56 18.87
C ILE A 3 40.60 -38.32 17.35
N PHE A 4 39.93 -37.27 16.85
CA PHE A 4 40.14 -36.76 15.50
C PHE A 4 40.82 -35.38 15.57
N PRO A 5 42.08 -35.25 15.11
CA PRO A 5 42.82 -33.99 15.18
C PRO A 5 42.49 -33.05 14.02
N PHE A 6 42.30 -31.79 14.40
CA PHE A 6 42.55 -30.58 13.64
C PHE A 6 43.68 -30.73 12.60
N VAL A 7 43.38 -30.52 11.31
CA VAL A 7 44.40 -30.05 10.35
C VAL A 7 43.87 -28.84 9.61
N ARG A 8 44.45 -27.73 10.02
CA ARG A 8 44.33 -26.35 9.54
C ARG A 8 45.22 -26.20 8.32
N ARG A 9 44.63 -26.11 7.12
CA ARG A 9 45.26 -25.55 5.90
C ARG A 9 44.15 -24.73 5.24
N GLY A 10 44.10 -23.42 5.44
CA GLY A 10 45.08 -22.52 4.82
C GLY A 10 44.78 -22.41 3.33
N ILE A 11 43.54 -22.04 2.96
CA ILE A 11 43.22 -21.65 1.59
C ILE A 11 43.13 -20.14 1.56
N LEU A 12 44.16 -19.63 0.93
CA LEU A 12 44.51 -18.26 0.61
C LEU A 12 43.32 -17.52 0.00
N ILE A 13 43.11 -16.31 0.50
CA ILE A 13 42.31 -15.24 -0.08
C ILE A 13 42.66 -15.10 -1.57
N LEU A 14 41.69 -15.36 -2.44
CA LEU A 14 41.66 -14.77 -3.78
C LEU A 14 40.33 -14.03 -3.92
N ALA A 15 40.30 -12.86 -3.29
CA ALA A 15 39.35 -11.81 -3.64
C ALA A 15 39.66 -11.36 -5.08
N ILE A 16 39.11 -12.08 -6.06
CA ILE A 16 39.10 -11.63 -7.44
C ILE A 16 38.11 -10.46 -7.50
N LEU A 17 38.67 -9.25 -7.50
CA LEU A 17 38.06 -8.04 -8.01
C LEU A 17 37.50 -8.32 -9.42
N CYS A 18 36.21 -8.60 -9.54
CA CYS A 18 35.47 -8.32 -10.77
C CYS A 18 35.14 -6.83 -10.79
N ALA A 19 36.17 -6.01 -11.02
CA ALA A 19 36.05 -4.56 -11.21
C ALA A 19 36.52 -4.16 -12.61
N VAL A 20 36.00 -4.80 -13.66
CA VAL A 20 35.99 -4.24 -15.02
C VAL A 20 34.75 -4.80 -15.75
N ASN A 21 33.76 -3.94 -15.97
CA ASN A 21 32.71 -4.09 -16.99
C ASN A 21 31.75 -5.30 -16.91
N CYS A 22 30.95 -5.40 -15.85
CA CYS A 22 29.66 -6.11 -15.94
C CYS A 22 28.61 -5.22 -16.62
N SER A 23 28.72 -5.04 -17.94
CA SER A 23 27.59 -4.61 -18.76
C SER A 23 26.61 -5.77 -18.85
N ALA A 24 25.71 -5.87 -17.85
CA ALA A 24 24.57 -6.76 -17.96
C ALA A 24 23.70 -6.27 -19.14
N PRO A 25 23.44 -7.08 -20.18
CA PRO A 25 22.44 -6.69 -21.15
C PRO A 25 21.11 -6.60 -20.42
N ALA A 26 20.45 -5.44 -20.54
CA ALA A 26 19.08 -5.27 -20.10
C ALA A 26 18.27 -6.46 -20.64
N GLN A 27 17.71 -7.25 -19.74
CA GLN A 27 16.79 -8.31 -20.11
C GLN A 27 15.58 -7.61 -20.73
N THR A 28 15.54 -7.56 -22.05
CA THR A 28 14.35 -7.24 -22.80
C THR A 28 13.34 -8.33 -22.48
N VAL A 29 12.39 -8.01 -21.61
CA VAL A 29 11.22 -8.86 -21.37
C VAL A 29 10.54 -9.00 -22.73
N ALA A 30 10.73 -10.14 -23.38
CA ALA A 30 10.05 -10.48 -24.61
C ALA A 30 8.57 -10.68 -24.26
N HIS A 31 7.78 -9.62 -24.39
CA HIS A 31 6.33 -9.69 -24.27
C HIS A 31 5.82 -10.68 -25.32
N ARG A 32 5.30 -11.82 -24.86
CA ARG A 32 4.62 -12.77 -25.75
C ARG A 32 3.33 -12.09 -26.24
N PRO A 33 3.07 -12.04 -27.56
CA PRO A 33 1.82 -11.49 -28.04
C PRO A 33 0.65 -12.39 -27.59
N VAL A 34 -0.29 -11.81 -26.85
CA VAL A 34 -1.60 -12.42 -26.61
C VAL A 34 -2.42 -12.24 -27.88
N VAL A 35 -2.83 -13.36 -28.48
CA VAL A 35 -3.73 -13.37 -29.65
C VAL A 35 -5.18 -13.36 -29.17
N ASP A 36 -5.98 -12.42 -29.68
CA ASP A 36 -7.44 -12.40 -29.53
C ASP A 36 -8.08 -13.23 -30.66
N PRO A 37 -8.94 -14.24 -30.35
CA PRO A 37 -9.52 -15.13 -31.35
C PRO A 37 -10.57 -14.50 -32.28
N PHE A 38 -10.99 -13.24 -32.11
CA PHE A 38 -12.10 -12.66 -32.90
C PHE A 38 -11.73 -11.58 -33.93
N ARG A 39 -10.53 -10.98 -33.90
CA ARG A 39 -10.19 -9.86 -34.82
C ARG A 39 -8.87 -9.92 -35.55
N GLY A 40 -8.00 -10.92 -35.33
CA GLY A 40 -6.83 -11.15 -36.17
C GLY A 40 -5.85 -9.97 -36.33
N GLN A 41 -5.94 -8.93 -35.50
CA GLN A 41 -5.06 -7.77 -35.56
C GLN A 41 -4.59 -7.41 -34.17
N THR A 42 -3.31 -7.68 -33.94
CA THR A 42 -2.56 -7.38 -32.72
C THR A 42 -2.09 -5.93 -32.77
N THR A 43 -2.69 -5.05 -31.98
CA THR A 43 -1.98 -3.93 -31.35
C THR A 43 -2.47 -3.91 -29.90
N VAL A 44 -1.63 -3.87 -28.89
CA VAL A 44 -0.63 -2.83 -28.70
C VAL A 44 0.45 -3.30 -27.72
N PRO A 45 1.75 -3.05 -27.95
CA PRO A 45 2.54 -2.43 -26.89
C PRO A 45 1.94 -1.03 -26.73
N VAL A 46 1.13 -0.81 -25.70
CA VAL A 46 0.54 0.52 -25.51
C VAL A 46 1.67 1.45 -25.14
N ASP A 47 2.17 2.20 -26.13
CA ASP A 47 2.83 3.46 -25.84
C ASP A 47 1.88 4.20 -24.90
N ALA A 48 2.33 4.49 -23.68
CA ALA A 48 1.51 5.10 -22.64
C ALA A 48 0.76 6.34 -23.16
N LEU A 49 1.37 7.02 -24.15
CA LEU A 49 0.85 8.18 -24.84
C LEU A 49 -0.41 7.91 -25.69
N GLU A 50 -0.54 6.75 -26.34
CA GLU A 50 -1.75 6.41 -27.12
C GLU A 50 -2.85 5.85 -26.22
N LEU A 51 -2.49 5.13 -25.16
CA LEU A 51 -3.44 4.71 -24.12
C LEU A 51 -3.99 5.94 -23.36
N ASP A 52 -3.19 6.99 -23.15
CA ASP A 52 -3.64 8.25 -22.53
C ASP A 52 -4.66 9.03 -23.39
N LYS A 53 -4.65 8.83 -24.71
CA LYS A 53 -5.61 9.41 -25.65
C LYS A 53 -6.84 8.52 -25.84
N ALA A 54 -6.67 7.21 -25.69
CA ALA A 54 -7.76 6.26 -25.69
C ALA A 54 -8.63 6.50 -24.44
N ALA A 55 -9.94 6.37 -24.62
CA ALA A 55 -10.99 6.83 -23.71
C ALA A 55 -10.72 6.57 -22.22
N PRO A 56 -11.32 7.38 -21.31
CA PRO A 56 -11.24 7.16 -19.88
C PRO A 56 -11.42 5.68 -19.51
N TYR A 57 -10.60 5.19 -18.58
CA TYR A 57 -10.63 3.79 -18.14
C TYR A 57 -11.37 3.65 -16.83
N THR A 58 -11.89 2.45 -16.58
CA THR A 58 -12.32 2.02 -15.26
C THR A 58 -11.30 1.03 -14.74
N THR A 59 -10.74 1.32 -13.56
CA THR A 59 -9.80 0.45 -12.88
C THR A 59 -10.52 -0.41 -11.84
N MET A 60 -10.17 -1.68 -11.79
CA MET A 60 -10.76 -2.70 -10.95
C MET A 60 -9.65 -3.39 -10.16
N CYS A 61 -9.85 -3.57 -8.86
CA CYS A 61 -8.99 -4.41 -8.06
C CYS A 61 -9.56 -5.82 -8.02
N VAL A 62 -8.76 -6.81 -8.40
CA VAL A 62 -9.15 -8.22 -8.45
C VAL A 62 -8.36 -9.00 -7.43
N ARG A 63 -9.06 -9.79 -6.62
CA ARG A 63 -8.43 -10.73 -5.68
C ARG A 63 -8.13 -12.05 -6.38
N SER A 64 -6.90 -12.56 -6.23
CA SER A 64 -6.46 -13.81 -6.87
C SER A 64 -7.16 -15.07 -6.35
N CYS A 65 -7.59 -15.11 -5.09
CA CYS A 65 -8.02 -16.36 -4.46
C CYS A 65 -9.46 -16.81 -4.80
N ASP A 66 -10.32 -15.91 -5.28
CA ASP A 66 -11.70 -16.22 -5.71
C ASP A 66 -12.16 -15.37 -6.91
N GLY A 67 -11.24 -14.60 -7.49
CA GLY A 67 -11.49 -13.70 -8.60
C GLY A 67 -12.43 -12.54 -8.28
N PHE A 68 -12.79 -12.26 -7.03
CA PHE A 68 -13.68 -11.14 -6.72
C PHE A 68 -13.07 -9.82 -7.18
N TYR A 69 -13.87 -8.97 -7.82
CA TYR A 69 -13.45 -7.66 -8.28
C TYR A 69 -14.31 -6.53 -7.72
N PHE A 70 -13.69 -5.38 -7.45
CA PHE A 70 -14.38 -4.15 -7.07
C PHE A 70 -13.77 -2.93 -7.78
N PRO A 71 -14.58 -1.91 -8.08
CA PRO A 71 -14.09 -0.70 -8.74
C PRO A 71 -13.18 0.10 -7.80
N LEU A 72 -12.10 0.65 -8.36
CA LEU A 72 -11.24 1.61 -7.69
C LEU A 72 -11.59 3.02 -8.15
N HIS A 73 -11.32 3.32 -9.42
CA HIS A 73 -11.62 4.61 -10.02
C HIS A 73 -12.32 4.45 -11.36
N GLN A 74 -13.23 5.39 -11.63
CA GLN A 74 -13.86 5.57 -12.92
C GLN A 74 -13.25 6.78 -13.60
N ASN A 75 -13.20 6.74 -14.93
CA ASN A 75 -12.61 7.79 -15.75
C ASN A 75 -11.14 8.07 -15.47
N GLU A 76 -10.41 6.99 -15.19
CA GLU A 76 -9.00 7.03 -14.89
C GLU A 76 -8.14 7.15 -16.16
N ARG A 77 -6.97 7.78 -16.00
CA ARG A 77 -5.96 7.84 -17.05
C ARG A 77 -4.81 6.86 -16.76
N PRO A 78 -4.19 6.28 -17.79
CA PRO A 78 -3.07 5.35 -17.63
C PRO A 78 -1.92 5.82 -16.74
N GLN A 79 -1.60 7.11 -16.79
CA GLN A 79 -0.61 7.75 -15.89
C GLN A 79 -0.84 7.44 -14.41
N ASN A 80 -2.09 7.19 -14.02
CA ASN A 80 -2.50 6.93 -12.64
C ASN A 80 -2.62 5.44 -12.29
N PHE A 81 -2.43 4.53 -13.25
CA PHE A 81 -2.59 3.10 -13.01
C PHE A 81 -1.64 2.56 -11.94
N GLN A 82 -0.43 3.10 -11.82
CA GLN A 82 0.49 2.71 -10.75
C GLN A 82 -0.03 3.07 -9.36
N ARG A 83 -0.64 4.24 -9.21
CA ARG A 83 -1.29 4.66 -7.95
C ARG A 83 -2.45 3.73 -7.63
N ASP A 84 -3.22 3.34 -8.64
CA ASP A 84 -4.35 2.41 -8.46
C ASP A 84 -3.91 1.00 -8.11
N ALA A 85 -2.80 0.52 -8.69
CA ALA A 85 -2.20 -0.75 -8.32
C ALA A 85 -1.77 -0.76 -6.85
N GLN A 86 -1.17 0.34 -6.37
CA GLN A 86 -0.82 0.51 -4.96
C GLN A 86 -2.06 0.56 -4.06
N ALA A 87 -3.13 1.22 -4.49
CA ALA A 87 -4.40 1.26 -3.75
C ALA A 87 -5.03 -0.14 -3.66
N CYS A 88 -5.00 -0.92 -4.74
CA CYS A 88 -5.45 -2.32 -4.77
C CYS A 88 -4.65 -3.17 -3.78
N ALA A 89 -3.31 -3.09 -3.84
CA ALA A 89 -2.43 -3.83 -2.95
C ALA A 89 -2.60 -3.42 -1.48
N SER A 90 -2.83 -2.13 -1.21
CA SER A 90 -3.09 -1.64 0.15
C SER A 90 -4.44 -2.12 0.68
N ALA A 91 -5.42 -2.31 -0.19
CA ALA A 91 -6.75 -2.77 0.20
C ALA A 91 -6.80 -4.26 0.51
N CYS A 92 -6.11 -5.09 -0.28
CA CYS A 92 -6.28 -6.55 -0.30
C CYS A 92 -4.97 -7.36 -0.15
N GLY A 93 -3.82 -6.69 -0.02
CA GLY A 93 -2.51 -7.32 0.00
C GLY A 93 -1.90 -7.49 -1.40
N PRO A 94 -0.65 -7.96 -1.49
CA PRO A 94 0.11 -8.07 -2.74
C PRO A 94 -0.46 -9.08 -3.74
N GLU A 95 -1.30 -10.00 -3.27
CA GLU A 95 -1.97 -11.01 -4.09
C GLU A 95 -3.10 -10.43 -4.96
N ALA A 96 -3.55 -9.21 -4.66
CA ALA A 96 -4.55 -8.53 -5.47
C ALA A 96 -3.90 -7.80 -6.65
N THR A 97 -4.53 -7.93 -7.82
CA THR A 97 -4.00 -7.40 -9.08
C THR A 97 -4.93 -6.34 -9.64
N LEU A 98 -4.33 -5.29 -10.22
CA LEU A 98 -5.07 -4.25 -10.93
C LEU A 98 -5.44 -4.73 -12.33
N PHE A 99 -6.71 -4.61 -12.66
CA PHE A 99 -7.24 -4.76 -14.01
C PHE A 99 -7.93 -3.47 -14.45
N TYR A 100 -8.05 -3.28 -15.76
CA TYR A 100 -8.74 -2.11 -16.31
C TYR A 100 -9.45 -2.44 -17.62
N PHE A 101 -10.43 -1.62 -17.96
CA PHE A 101 -11.13 -1.66 -19.25
C PHE A 101 -11.63 -0.26 -19.64
N PRO A 102 -11.90 0.02 -20.94
CA PRO A 102 -12.41 1.32 -21.37
C PRO A 102 -13.80 1.61 -20.77
N SER A 103 -13.99 2.75 -20.11
CA SER A 103 -15.22 3.05 -19.35
C SER A 103 -16.50 3.01 -20.19
N PHE A 104 -16.44 3.37 -21.48
CA PHE A 104 -17.63 3.46 -22.33
C PHE A 104 -17.94 2.21 -23.15
N ALA A 105 -16.97 1.33 -23.36
CA ALA A 105 -17.09 0.20 -24.29
C ALA A 105 -16.69 -1.16 -23.70
N GLY A 106 -16.04 -1.15 -22.53
CA GLY A 106 -15.60 -2.36 -21.86
C GLY A 106 -16.55 -2.83 -20.77
N ASN A 107 -16.29 -4.02 -20.26
CA ASN A 107 -16.95 -4.57 -19.09
C ASN A 107 -15.94 -5.38 -18.24
N PRO A 108 -16.28 -5.77 -17.00
CA PRO A 108 -15.37 -6.53 -16.15
C PRO A 108 -14.91 -7.88 -16.71
N GLY A 109 -15.59 -8.45 -17.72
CA GLY A 109 -15.14 -9.69 -18.37
C GLY A 109 -14.10 -9.48 -19.46
N THR A 110 -13.99 -8.27 -20.01
CA THR A 110 -13.00 -7.91 -21.05
C THR A 110 -11.80 -7.17 -20.48
N MET A 111 -11.65 -7.13 -19.16
CA MET A 111 -10.58 -6.38 -18.51
C MET A 111 -9.24 -7.10 -18.61
N ILE A 112 -8.18 -6.31 -18.70
CA ILE A 112 -6.79 -6.77 -18.76
C ILE A 112 -5.97 -6.15 -17.64
N ASN A 113 -4.94 -6.84 -17.18
CA ASN A 113 -4.00 -6.30 -16.22
C ASN A 113 -2.90 -5.50 -16.92
N LEU A 114 -1.99 -4.91 -16.12
CA LEU A 114 -0.86 -4.14 -16.65
C LEU A 114 0.15 -4.98 -17.45
N ALA A 115 0.13 -6.31 -17.30
CA ALA A 115 0.93 -7.25 -18.07
C ALA A 115 0.22 -7.74 -19.36
N GLY A 116 -1.00 -7.27 -19.62
CA GLY A 116 -1.81 -7.67 -20.78
C GLY A 116 -2.54 -9.01 -20.63
N GLN A 117 -2.56 -9.61 -19.44
CA GLN A 117 -3.32 -10.84 -19.17
C GLN A 117 -4.79 -10.50 -18.98
N ARG A 118 -5.68 -11.32 -19.57
CA ARG A 118 -7.12 -11.14 -19.43
C ARG A 118 -7.59 -11.68 -18.10
N TYR A 119 -8.53 -10.97 -17.48
CA TYR A 119 -9.15 -11.46 -16.25
C TYR A 119 -9.88 -12.79 -16.44
N ALA A 120 -10.50 -13.00 -17.61
CA ALA A 120 -11.20 -14.25 -17.93
C ALA A 120 -10.28 -15.49 -17.95
N ASP A 121 -8.95 -15.29 -18.05
CA ASP A 121 -7.96 -16.37 -18.08
C ASP A 121 -7.36 -16.67 -16.71
N GLU A 122 -7.72 -15.89 -15.69
CA GLU A 122 -7.24 -16.12 -14.32
C GLU A 122 -7.84 -17.42 -13.75
N PRO A 123 -7.08 -18.21 -12.97
CA PRO A 123 -7.52 -19.51 -12.46
C PRO A 123 -8.85 -19.47 -11.68
N HIS A 124 -9.08 -18.38 -10.94
CA HIS A 124 -10.24 -18.19 -10.08
C HIS A 124 -11.23 -17.15 -10.64
N ALA A 125 -11.15 -16.83 -11.93
CA ALA A 125 -12.03 -15.84 -12.55
C ALA A 125 -13.51 -16.17 -12.29
N PHE A 126 -14.26 -15.16 -11.83
CA PHE A 126 -15.69 -15.24 -11.52
C PHE A 126 -16.12 -16.28 -10.48
N GLU A 127 -15.20 -16.90 -9.74
CA GLU A 127 -15.55 -17.95 -8.77
C GLU A 127 -16.45 -17.42 -7.65
N PHE A 128 -16.22 -16.17 -7.22
CA PHE A 128 -17.05 -15.43 -6.27
C PHE A 128 -18.55 -15.38 -6.61
N LYS A 129 -18.92 -15.55 -7.89
CA LYS A 129 -20.32 -15.55 -8.33
C LYS A 129 -21.05 -16.85 -7.97
N ARG A 130 -20.30 -17.94 -7.81
CA ARG A 130 -20.85 -19.28 -7.56
C ARG A 130 -20.78 -19.64 -6.07
N ALA A 131 -19.68 -19.31 -5.42
CA ALA A 131 -19.45 -19.69 -4.04
C ALA A 131 -18.63 -18.64 -3.29
N MET A 132 -18.85 -18.57 -1.99
CA MET A 132 -18.02 -17.77 -1.09
C MET A 132 -16.84 -18.63 -0.60
N VAL A 133 -15.64 -18.33 -1.07
CA VAL A 133 -14.42 -19.02 -0.65
C VAL A 133 -14.05 -18.59 0.77
N ARG A 134 -13.96 -19.55 1.70
CA ARG A 134 -13.63 -19.26 3.11
C ARG A 134 -12.21 -18.70 3.21
N GLY A 135 -12.04 -17.61 3.95
CA GLY A 135 -10.74 -16.94 4.11
C GLY A 135 -10.36 -16.01 2.96
N CYS A 136 -11.12 -15.98 1.87
CA CYS A 136 -10.94 -15.02 0.79
C CYS A 136 -11.65 -13.69 1.09
N ALA A 137 -10.99 -12.84 1.88
CA ALA A 137 -11.48 -11.51 2.19
C ALA A 137 -10.31 -10.51 2.31
N CYS A 138 -10.48 -9.29 1.80
CA CYS A 138 -9.46 -8.24 1.93
C CYS A 138 -9.42 -7.66 3.35
N LYS A 139 -10.58 -7.60 4.01
CA LYS A 139 -10.74 -7.17 5.39
C LYS A 139 -11.60 -8.20 6.11
N PRO A 140 -11.39 -8.44 7.41
CA PRO A 140 -12.23 -9.34 8.17
C PRO A 140 -13.64 -8.75 8.27
N ALA A 141 -14.64 -9.63 8.39
CA ALA A 141 -16.04 -9.24 8.40
C ALA A 141 -16.34 -8.23 9.53
N PRO A 142 -17.27 -7.28 9.35
CA PRO A 142 -17.58 -6.26 10.35
C PRO A 142 -17.93 -6.82 11.74
N TRP A 143 -18.55 -8.01 11.79
CA TRP A 143 -18.94 -8.70 13.02
C TRP A 143 -17.87 -9.67 13.57
N SER A 144 -16.69 -9.74 12.94
CA SER A 144 -15.59 -10.60 13.40
C SER A 144 -14.95 -10.05 14.67
N ARG A 145 -14.35 -10.94 15.48
CA ARG A 145 -13.58 -10.55 16.67
C ARG A 145 -12.40 -9.65 16.30
N GLU A 146 -11.79 -9.92 15.16
CA GLU A 146 -10.67 -9.15 14.61
C GLU A 146 -11.10 -7.72 14.27
N ALA A 147 -12.26 -7.53 13.65
CA ALA A 147 -12.81 -6.21 13.38
C ALA A 147 -13.19 -5.46 14.67
N ALA A 148 -13.81 -6.15 15.63
CA ALA A 148 -14.14 -5.60 16.95
C ALA A 148 -12.89 -5.13 17.71
N ALA A 149 -11.82 -5.93 17.71
CA ALA A 149 -10.55 -5.59 18.36
C ALA A 149 -9.90 -4.33 17.73
N ARG A 150 -9.96 -4.17 16.40
CA ARG A 150 -9.48 -2.94 15.75
C ARG A 150 -10.29 -1.71 16.16
N HIS A 151 -11.61 -1.82 16.21
CA HIS A 151 -12.46 -0.70 16.63
C HIS A 151 -12.24 -0.34 18.11
N GLN A 152 -12.05 -1.34 18.96
CA GLN A 152 -11.70 -1.13 20.37
C GLN A 152 -10.38 -0.36 20.49
N LYS A 153 -9.37 -0.72 19.69
CA LYS A 153 -8.08 0.01 19.65
C LYS A 153 -8.27 1.50 19.34
N TYR A 154 -9.07 1.84 18.33
CA TYR A 154 -9.35 3.25 17.99
C TYR A 154 -10.03 4.00 19.15
N SER A 155 -10.99 3.36 19.83
CA SER A 155 -11.67 3.99 20.97
C SER A 155 -10.72 4.26 22.14
N ILE A 156 -9.78 3.33 22.40
CA ILE A 156 -8.78 3.45 23.45
C ILE A 156 -7.77 4.54 23.09
N GLU A 157 -7.25 4.55 21.85
CA GLU A 157 -6.29 5.55 21.38
C GLU A 157 -6.90 6.96 21.38
N ALA A 158 -8.16 7.10 20.96
CA ALA A 158 -8.88 8.36 21.04
C ALA A 158 -9.04 8.83 22.49
N ALA A 159 -9.45 7.94 23.40
CA ALA A 159 -9.57 8.27 24.83
C ALA A 159 -8.22 8.65 25.45
N GLN A 160 -7.15 7.94 25.10
CA GLN A 160 -5.78 8.27 25.53
C GLN A 160 -5.35 9.63 25.01
N ARG A 161 -5.61 9.93 23.74
CA ARG A 161 -5.30 11.24 23.14
C ARG A 161 -6.04 12.36 23.87
N SER A 162 -7.34 12.22 24.12
CA SER A 162 -8.11 13.24 24.86
C SER A 162 -7.60 13.43 26.29
N ARG A 163 -7.19 12.35 26.97
CA ARG A 163 -6.58 12.44 28.31
C ARG A 163 -5.25 13.19 28.30
N LEU A 164 -4.39 12.91 27.32
CA LEU A 164 -3.10 13.59 27.17
C LEU A 164 -3.29 15.08 26.84
N GLU A 165 -4.26 15.41 25.99
CA GLU A 165 -4.62 16.80 25.67
C GLU A 165 -5.16 17.53 26.91
N ALA A 166 -6.05 16.91 27.69
CA ALA A 166 -6.54 17.48 28.95
C ALA A 166 -5.43 17.68 29.98
N ALA A 167 -4.51 16.71 30.12
CA ALA A 167 -3.36 16.82 31.02
C ALA A 167 -2.41 17.96 30.61
N ARG A 168 -2.15 18.12 29.31
CA ARG A 168 -1.36 19.25 28.77
C ARG A 168 -2.03 20.58 29.05
N ALA A 169 -3.33 20.69 28.83
CA ALA A 169 -4.10 21.90 29.14
C ALA A 169 -4.07 22.22 30.64
N GLY A 170 -4.22 21.21 31.50
CA GLY A 170 -4.11 21.36 32.96
C GLY A 170 -2.73 21.87 33.38
N LYS A 171 -1.65 21.29 32.86
CA LYS A 171 -0.28 21.72 33.14
C LYS A 171 -0.03 23.16 32.68
N ALA A 172 -0.52 23.54 31.49
CA ALA A 172 -0.42 24.90 30.98
C ALA A 172 -1.14 25.91 31.88
N ARG A 173 -2.38 25.61 32.31
CA ARG A 173 -3.13 26.46 33.25
C ARG A 173 -2.41 26.61 34.59
N GLY A 174 -1.85 25.52 35.14
CA GLY A 174 -1.07 25.55 36.37
C GLY A 174 0.20 26.41 36.25
N ALA A 175 0.92 26.30 35.13
CA ALA A 175 2.11 27.12 34.88
C ALA A 175 1.78 28.62 34.76
N ILE A 176 0.67 28.97 34.12
CA ILE A 176 0.18 30.35 34.03
C ILE A 176 -0.16 30.88 35.43
N SER A 177 -0.91 30.12 36.24
CA SER A 177 -1.25 30.50 37.62
C SER A 177 0.00 30.74 38.48
N ALA A 178 0.99 29.85 38.42
CA ALA A 178 2.25 30.01 39.15
C ALA A 178 3.06 31.23 38.68
N ALA A 179 3.07 31.53 37.38
CA ALA A 179 3.70 32.73 36.85
C ALA A 179 3.02 34.02 37.33
N THR A 180 1.68 34.05 37.33
CA THR A 180 0.90 35.18 37.84
C THR A 180 1.19 35.45 39.30
N ILE A 181 1.17 34.41 40.14
CA ILE A 181 1.46 34.54 41.58
C ILE A 181 2.88 35.09 41.81
N ARG A 182 3.89 34.57 41.10
CA ARG A 182 5.27 35.06 41.21
C ARG A 182 5.39 36.53 40.79
N ASN A 183 4.72 36.93 39.71
CA ASN A 183 4.74 38.31 39.23
C ASN A 183 4.08 39.28 40.23
N TYR A 184 2.98 38.86 40.84
CA TYR A 184 2.29 39.63 41.87
C TYR A 184 3.19 39.90 43.08
N PHE A 185 3.83 38.86 43.63
CA PHE A 185 4.77 39.04 44.74
C PHE A 185 5.99 39.88 44.36
N ALA A 186 6.49 39.75 43.12
CA ALA A 186 7.58 40.59 42.64
C ALA A 186 7.19 42.07 42.48
N SER A 187 5.94 42.38 42.09
CA SER A 187 5.45 43.77 42.12
C SER A 187 5.34 44.30 43.55
N GLU A 188 4.82 43.52 44.49
CA GLU A 188 4.69 43.94 45.90
C GLU A 188 6.06 44.33 46.49
N ALA A 189 7.08 43.49 46.26
CA ALA A 189 8.45 43.74 46.73
C ALA A 189 9.07 45.00 46.08
N ARG A 190 8.77 45.28 44.81
CA ARG A 190 9.22 46.51 44.14
C ARG A 190 8.55 47.75 44.71
N SER A 191 7.24 47.71 44.95
CA SER A 191 6.49 48.83 45.53
C SER A 191 7.01 49.20 46.92
N GLN A 192 7.29 48.21 47.78
CA GLN A 192 7.84 48.46 49.12
C GLN A 192 9.24 49.10 49.09
N LYS A 193 10.04 48.78 48.07
CA LYS A 193 11.38 49.35 47.89
C LYS A 193 11.35 50.79 47.35
N ALA A 194 10.29 51.18 46.65
CA ALA A 194 10.12 52.53 46.10
C ALA A 194 9.63 53.56 47.13
N VAL A 195 9.10 53.10 48.27
CA VAL A 195 8.57 53.95 49.36
C VAL A 195 9.63 54.27 50.43
N ARG A 196 10.80 53.60 50.37
CA ARG A 196 11.96 53.87 51.22
C ARG A 196 13.00 54.70 50.47
#